data_AF-A0A1Y4N381-F1
#
_entry.id   AF-A0A1Y4N381-F1
#
_cell.length_a   1.000
_cell.length_b   1.000
_cell.length_c   1.000
_cell.angle_alpha   90.00
_cell.angle_beta   90.00
_cell.angle_gamma   90.00
#
_symmetry.space_group_name_H-M   'P 1'
#
loop_
_entity.id
_entity.type
_entity.pdbx_description
1 polymer ?
#
loop_
_entity_poly.entity_id
_entity_poly.type
_entity_poly.pdbx_seq_one_letter_code
_entity_poly.pdbx_strand_id
1 'polypeptide(L)'
;MKAITAEPDESPDRFHACALRRMVILNHMANSGCVYFDNLVDGHPDLLNIVLLGHYIPLQEVYQKRLRFLEDEPLVAEVASQMSPYLQTRFPEKLYEKMFYRAAQHYLVNDRGEPENRMYLPVKAFVRHLSTELMGKGRISYAYLLKAIFAAYYNTLGKKYDASRNYWIFYQRHKENYDMKEIAGLLSPGDFDAVKYLFIVREPVQHFFSWMNRFVLRASHDTKLLFGRANSYLNRLRCGMGLMLQNKTGVSNDDVRVVRFEDVKQKHRGLMEAFCRWLGIEYDSILEETTVNGIQIYFPVAGKAGAVITGNDQSAVNKKDYSELLSEFDIVRLKIVFQQFSHAYRYACDVPDFRLFARPFREELFDYPFRFEQTLDEACAMAYAVGGAARGDEPRCGRLIRQLFSEYMDGYEDVEYYPLLAPEDI
;
A
#
# COMPACT_ATOMS: atom_id res chain seq x y z
N MET A 1 23.02 -35.07 -4.40
CA MET A 1 21.68 -34.44 -4.45
C MET A 1 20.90 -35.13 -5.55
N LYS A 2 19.82 -35.85 -5.24
CA LYS A 2 18.90 -36.37 -6.28
C LYS A 2 18.14 -35.17 -6.83
N ALA A 3 18.19 -34.97 -8.15
CA ALA A 3 17.34 -34.01 -8.84
C ALA A 3 15.88 -34.30 -8.45
N ILE A 4 15.19 -33.32 -7.89
CA ILE A 4 13.75 -33.40 -7.69
C ILE A 4 13.16 -33.24 -9.09
N THR A 5 12.94 -34.35 -9.78
CA THR A 5 12.07 -34.38 -10.94
C THR A 5 10.66 -34.13 -10.41
N ALA A 6 10.17 -32.90 -10.59
CA ALA A 6 8.77 -32.60 -10.35
C ALA A 6 7.95 -33.42 -11.35
N GLU A 7 7.33 -34.51 -10.91
CA GLU A 7 6.25 -35.11 -11.67
C GLU A 7 5.19 -34.02 -11.89
N PRO A 8 4.70 -33.81 -13.13
CA PRO A 8 3.69 -32.81 -13.39
C PRO A 8 2.39 -33.24 -12.69
N ASP A 9 2.12 -32.62 -11.56
CA ASP A 9 0.84 -32.67 -10.88
C ASP A 9 -0.15 -31.82 -11.70
N GLU A 10 -0.69 -32.43 -12.77
CA GLU A 10 -1.71 -31.87 -13.67
C GLU A 10 -3.12 -31.99 -13.06
N SER A 11 -3.26 -31.77 -11.75
CA SER A 11 -4.57 -31.71 -11.13
C SER A 11 -5.38 -30.56 -11.74
N PRO A 12 -6.59 -30.81 -12.29
CA PRO A 12 -7.41 -29.76 -12.90
C PRO A 12 -7.88 -28.72 -11.86
N ASP A 13 -7.85 -29.08 -10.58
CA ASP A 13 -8.25 -28.24 -9.44
C ASP A 13 -7.09 -27.33 -8.95
N ARG A 14 -5.97 -27.27 -9.67
CA ARG A 14 -4.78 -26.50 -9.28
C ARG A 14 -4.79 -25.11 -9.90
N PHE A 15 -4.38 -24.10 -9.14
CA PHE A 15 -4.09 -22.80 -9.71
C PHE A 15 -2.82 -22.87 -10.59
N HIS A 16 -2.96 -22.51 -11.86
CA HIS A 16 -1.86 -22.33 -12.79
C HIS A 16 -1.66 -20.85 -13.10
N ALA A 17 -0.40 -20.42 -13.25
CA ALA A 17 -0.09 -19.01 -13.52
C ALA A 17 -0.81 -18.50 -14.78
N CYS A 18 -0.95 -19.33 -15.81
CA CYS A 18 -1.62 -18.96 -17.06
C CYS A 18 -3.12 -18.69 -16.90
N ALA A 19 -3.80 -19.32 -15.92
CA ALA A 19 -5.22 -19.15 -15.66
C ALA A 19 -5.54 -17.83 -14.94
N LEU A 20 -4.54 -17.20 -14.32
CA LEU A 20 -4.70 -15.92 -13.64
C LEU A 20 -4.63 -14.79 -14.68
N ARG A 21 -5.79 -14.30 -15.11
CA ARG A 21 -5.91 -13.38 -16.24
C ARG A 21 -6.33 -11.96 -15.85
N ARG A 22 -6.68 -11.68 -14.59
CA ARG A 22 -7.12 -10.36 -14.15
C ARG A 22 -6.37 -9.91 -12.90
N MET A 23 -6.16 -8.61 -12.75
CA MET A 23 -5.44 -8.04 -11.61
C MET A 23 -6.05 -6.72 -11.16
N VAL A 24 -6.16 -6.55 -9.85
CA VAL A 24 -6.42 -5.27 -9.18
C VAL A 24 -5.17 -4.87 -8.42
N ILE A 25 -4.69 -3.66 -8.63
CA ILE A 25 -3.57 -3.08 -7.91
C ILE A 25 -4.12 -2.13 -6.85
N LEU A 26 -3.91 -2.46 -5.58
CA LEU A 26 -4.24 -1.57 -4.47
C LEU A 26 -3.03 -0.70 -4.11
N ASN A 27 -3.27 0.60 -3.97
CA ASN A 27 -2.29 1.51 -3.39
C ASN A 27 -2.93 2.60 -2.52
N HIS A 28 -2.10 3.34 -1.77
CA HIS A 28 -2.57 4.36 -0.84
C HIS A 28 -2.09 5.76 -1.22
N MET A 29 -2.79 6.74 -0.65
CA MET A 29 -2.29 8.09 -0.46
C MET A 29 -1.28 8.09 0.69
N ALA A 30 0.02 7.97 0.40
CA ALA A 30 1.15 8.01 1.36
C ALA A 30 1.24 6.95 2.49
N ASN A 31 0.20 6.73 3.30
CA ASN A 31 0.20 5.82 4.46
C ASN A 31 -1.23 5.36 4.87
N SER A 32 -2.27 5.65 4.07
CA SER A 32 -3.67 5.43 4.46
C SER A 32 -4.03 3.96 4.28
N GLY A 33 -4.62 3.33 5.28
CA GLY A 33 -5.63 2.26 5.17
C GLY A 33 -5.33 1.00 4.34
N CYS A 34 -4.22 0.91 3.61
CA CYS A 34 -3.94 -0.15 2.65
C CYS A 34 -3.91 -1.49 3.34
N VAL A 35 -3.22 -1.59 4.48
CA VAL A 35 -3.17 -2.83 5.28
C VAL A 35 -4.57 -3.30 5.65
N TYR A 36 -5.41 -2.38 6.12
CA TYR A 36 -6.79 -2.69 6.49
C TYR A 36 -7.61 -3.21 5.29
N PHE A 37 -7.60 -2.49 4.16
CA PHE A 37 -8.34 -2.90 2.97
C PHE A 37 -7.82 -4.21 2.39
N ASP A 38 -6.49 -4.40 2.40
CA ASP A 38 -5.83 -5.62 1.97
C ASP A 38 -6.26 -6.83 2.81
N ASN A 39 -6.37 -6.67 4.14
CA ASN A 39 -6.93 -7.71 5.00
C ASN A 39 -8.43 -7.95 4.81
N LEU A 40 -9.22 -6.95 4.43
CA LEU A 40 -10.66 -7.10 4.21
C LEU A 40 -10.98 -7.94 2.97
N VAL A 41 -10.15 -7.86 1.92
CA VAL A 41 -10.38 -8.62 0.69
C VAL A 41 -9.85 -10.04 0.74
N ASP A 42 -9.07 -10.37 1.78
CA ASP A 42 -8.57 -11.72 1.98
C ASP A 42 -9.72 -12.71 2.23
N GLY A 43 -9.56 -13.93 1.73
CA GLY A 43 -10.55 -15.00 1.89
C GLY A 43 -11.70 -14.99 0.87
N HIS A 44 -11.92 -13.90 0.13
CA HIS A 44 -12.95 -13.84 -0.92
C HIS A 44 -12.71 -14.92 -2.00
N PRO A 45 -13.73 -15.68 -2.44
CA PRO A 45 -13.53 -16.84 -3.30
C PRO A 45 -13.00 -16.50 -4.70
N ASP A 46 -13.26 -15.29 -5.21
CA ASP A 46 -12.76 -14.83 -6.52
C ASP A 46 -11.52 -13.93 -6.46
N LEU A 47 -10.99 -13.66 -5.25
CA LEU A 47 -9.80 -12.80 -5.08
C LEU A 47 -8.62 -13.61 -4.54
N LEU A 48 -7.53 -13.58 -5.28
CA LEU A 48 -6.25 -14.12 -4.83
C LEU A 48 -5.45 -12.99 -4.21
N ASN A 49 -5.37 -12.96 -2.88
CA ASN A 49 -4.61 -11.99 -2.13
C ASN A 49 -3.44 -12.63 -1.36
N ILE A 50 -2.29 -11.97 -1.39
CA ILE A 50 -1.20 -12.23 -0.44
C ILE A 50 -1.07 -10.94 0.36
N VAL A 51 -1.75 -10.91 1.50
CA VAL A 51 -1.79 -9.76 2.41
C VAL A 51 -0.38 -9.24 2.67
N LEU A 52 -0.18 -7.93 2.52
CA LEU A 52 1.06 -7.18 2.73
C LEU A 52 2.20 -7.50 1.74
N LEU A 53 1.92 -8.14 0.60
CA LEU A 53 2.97 -8.54 -0.35
C LEU A 53 3.88 -7.38 -0.77
N GLY A 54 3.32 -6.28 -1.27
CA GLY A 54 4.12 -5.12 -1.68
C GLY A 54 4.70 -4.33 -0.51
N HIS A 55 4.10 -4.41 0.68
CA HIS A 55 4.68 -3.79 1.88
C HIS A 55 6.01 -4.44 2.28
N TYR A 56 6.11 -5.77 2.18
CA TYR A 56 7.32 -6.50 2.59
C TYR A 56 8.28 -6.78 1.44
N ILE A 57 7.78 -6.92 0.22
CA ILE A 57 8.58 -7.36 -0.92
C ILE A 57 8.47 -6.31 -2.04
N PRO A 58 9.55 -5.53 -2.30
CA PRO A 58 9.62 -4.62 -3.44
C PRO A 58 9.87 -5.42 -4.74
N LEU A 59 8.88 -6.24 -5.11
CA LEU A 59 9.01 -7.28 -6.13
C LEU A 59 9.38 -6.72 -7.50
N GLN A 60 8.88 -5.54 -7.85
CA GLN A 60 9.23 -4.85 -9.09
C GLN A 60 10.73 -4.54 -9.16
N GLU A 61 11.26 -3.92 -8.12
CA GLU A 61 12.66 -3.52 -8.02
C GLU A 61 13.57 -4.75 -8.01
N VAL A 62 13.19 -5.78 -7.26
CA VAL A 62 13.91 -7.06 -7.19
C VAL A 62 13.89 -7.78 -8.54
N TYR A 63 12.75 -7.78 -9.24
CA TYR A 63 12.65 -8.35 -10.57
C TYR A 63 13.58 -7.65 -11.57
N GLN A 64 13.50 -6.32 -11.66
CA GLN A 64 14.29 -5.54 -12.60
C GLN A 64 15.80 -5.64 -12.35
N LYS A 65 16.22 -5.72 -11.09
CA LYS A 65 17.64 -5.78 -10.72
C LYS A 65 18.20 -7.19 -10.75
N ARG A 66 17.37 -8.22 -10.53
CA ARG A 66 17.84 -9.58 -10.25
C ARG A 66 17.04 -10.67 -10.96
N LEU A 67 15.74 -10.82 -10.66
CA LEU A 67 15.00 -12.03 -11.03
C LEU A 67 14.88 -12.21 -12.55
N ARG A 68 14.80 -11.13 -13.32
CA ARG A 68 14.71 -11.19 -14.80
C ARG A 68 15.91 -11.85 -15.48
N PHE A 69 17.01 -12.05 -14.75
CA PHE A 69 18.24 -12.66 -15.24
C PHE A 69 18.44 -14.09 -14.76
N LEU A 70 17.54 -14.61 -13.94
CA LEU A 70 17.59 -15.96 -13.38
C LEU A 70 16.60 -16.86 -14.10
N GLU A 71 16.91 -18.16 -14.12
CA GLU A 71 16.10 -19.21 -14.73
C GLU A 71 16.07 -20.42 -13.78
N ASP A 72 15.09 -21.30 -13.94
CA ASP A 72 14.98 -22.61 -13.25
C ASP A 72 15.25 -22.57 -11.73
N GLU A 73 16.16 -23.41 -11.23
CA GLU A 73 16.45 -23.58 -9.81
C GLU A 73 16.95 -22.28 -9.14
N PRO A 74 17.92 -21.52 -9.71
CA PRO A 74 18.28 -20.19 -9.19
C PRO A 74 17.11 -19.23 -9.06
N LEU A 75 16.20 -19.19 -10.05
CA LEU A 75 15.02 -18.33 -10.01
C LEU A 75 14.06 -18.77 -8.89
N VAL A 76 13.75 -20.06 -8.81
CA VAL A 76 12.89 -20.62 -7.76
C VAL A 76 13.45 -20.33 -6.37
N ALA A 77 14.75 -20.57 -6.17
CA ALA A 77 15.43 -20.36 -4.90
C ALA A 77 15.40 -18.87 -4.49
N GLU A 78 15.68 -17.97 -5.42
CA GLU A 78 15.66 -16.54 -5.13
C GLU A 78 14.24 -16.05 -4.84
N VAL A 79 13.23 -16.46 -5.60
CA VAL A 79 11.83 -16.10 -5.33
C VAL A 79 11.36 -16.65 -3.98
N ALA A 80 11.69 -17.89 -3.64
CA ALA A 80 11.39 -18.46 -2.33
C ALA A 80 12.08 -17.70 -1.18
N SER A 81 13.30 -17.22 -1.40
CA SER A 81 14.02 -16.36 -0.46
C SER A 81 13.30 -15.02 -0.24
N GLN A 82 12.85 -14.36 -1.32
CA GLN A 82 12.06 -13.14 -1.22
C GLN A 82 10.74 -13.37 -0.46
N MET A 83 10.11 -14.53 -0.64
CA MET A 83 8.88 -14.93 0.04
C MET A 83 9.07 -15.38 1.50
N SER A 84 10.29 -15.38 2.03
CA SER A 84 10.58 -15.78 3.42
C SER A 84 9.74 -15.08 4.51
N PRO A 85 9.24 -13.83 4.35
CA PRO A 85 8.31 -13.23 5.33
C PRO A 85 7.01 -14.01 5.53
N TYR A 86 6.64 -14.91 4.60
CA TYR A 86 5.42 -15.72 4.60
C TYR A 86 5.64 -17.20 4.86
N LEU A 87 6.90 -17.64 4.96
CA LEU A 87 7.22 -19.06 5.07
C LEU A 87 7.57 -19.45 6.50
N GLN A 88 7.29 -20.71 6.85
CA GLN A 88 7.72 -21.31 8.11
C GLN A 88 9.24 -21.36 8.17
N THR A 89 9.81 -21.00 9.33
CA THR A 89 11.25 -21.06 9.56
C THR A 89 11.56 -21.91 10.78
N ARG A 90 12.71 -22.58 10.75
CA ARG A 90 13.26 -23.30 11.92
C ARG A 90 14.24 -22.45 12.72
N PHE A 91 14.60 -21.27 12.21
CA PHE A 91 15.51 -20.37 12.90
C PHE A 91 14.79 -19.72 14.09
N PRO A 92 15.50 -19.54 15.23
CA PRO A 92 14.95 -18.80 16.35
C PRO A 92 14.54 -17.39 15.94
N GLU A 93 13.40 -16.94 16.44
CA GLU A 93 12.78 -15.66 16.09
C GLU A 93 13.74 -14.47 16.25
N LYS A 94 14.51 -14.44 17.35
CA LYS A 94 15.52 -13.41 17.66
C LYS A 94 16.69 -13.31 16.66
N LEU A 95 17.01 -14.41 15.96
CA LEU A 95 18.02 -14.43 14.89
C LEU A 95 17.44 -13.90 13.57
N TYR A 96 16.15 -14.16 13.35
CA TYR A 96 15.45 -13.77 12.13
C TYR A 96 15.04 -12.29 12.14
N GLU A 97 14.62 -11.74 13.29
CA GLU A 97 14.25 -10.32 13.46
C GLU A 97 15.33 -9.34 12.98
N LYS A 98 16.60 -9.71 13.07
CA LYS A 98 17.73 -8.90 12.62
C LYS A 98 18.04 -9.03 11.13
N MET A 99 17.55 -10.07 10.47
CA MET A 99 17.91 -10.43 9.09
C MET A 99 16.75 -10.30 8.10
N PHE A 100 15.50 -10.56 8.52
CA PHE A 100 14.31 -10.58 7.67
C PHE A 100 13.06 -10.11 8.42
N TYR A 101 12.22 -9.31 7.76
CA TYR A 101 10.90 -8.94 8.29
C TYR A 101 9.95 -10.15 8.27
N ARG A 102 9.20 -10.34 9.36
CA ARG A 102 8.15 -11.38 9.47
C ARG A 102 6.77 -10.73 9.39
N ALA A 103 5.89 -11.28 8.57
CA ALA A 103 4.57 -10.67 8.34
C ALA A 103 3.71 -10.56 9.61
N ALA A 104 3.65 -11.61 10.43
CA ALA A 104 2.83 -11.64 11.63
C ALA A 104 3.31 -10.74 12.78
N GLN A 105 4.60 -10.39 12.84
CA GLN A 105 5.17 -9.74 14.03
C GLN A 105 4.73 -8.29 14.23
N HIS A 106 4.25 -7.61 13.19
CA HIS A 106 3.98 -6.17 13.26
C HIS A 106 2.51 -5.80 13.05
N TYR A 107 1.81 -6.49 12.16
CA TYR A 107 0.48 -6.08 11.72
C TYR A 107 -0.59 -7.16 11.83
N LEU A 108 -0.21 -8.44 11.92
CA LEU A 108 -1.15 -9.56 11.86
C LEU A 108 -1.07 -10.36 13.17
N VAL A 109 -1.82 -9.89 14.17
CA VAL A 109 -1.86 -10.49 15.51
C VAL A 109 -3.20 -11.20 15.76
N ASN A 110 -3.20 -12.14 16.70
CA ASN A 110 -4.41 -12.79 17.18
C ASN A 110 -5.18 -11.92 18.20
N ASP A 111 -6.26 -12.46 18.76
CA ASP A 111 -7.12 -11.82 19.76
C ASP A 111 -6.40 -11.50 21.09
N ARG A 112 -5.21 -12.05 21.31
CA ARG A 112 -4.34 -11.81 22.47
C ARG A 112 -3.22 -10.83 22.19
N GLY A 113 -3.13 -10.31 20.96
CA GLY A 113 -2.05 -9.42 20.54
C GLY A 113 -0.71 -10.13 20.29
N GLU A 114 -0.73 -11.46 20.13
CA GLU A 114 0.45 -12.26 19.78
C GLU A 114 0.53 -12.46 18.26
N PRO A 115 1.73 -12.60 17.65
CA PRO A 115 1.87 -12.87 16.23
C PRO A 115 1.06 -14.11 15.76
N GLU A 116 0.26 -13.98 14.71
CA GLU A 116 -0.53 -15.09 14.16
C GLU A 116 0.34 -16.05 13.35
N ASN A 117 0.99 -17.00 14.04
CA ASN A 117 1.92 -17.94 13.41
C ASN A 117 1.27 -18.95 12.45
N ARG A 118 -0.06 -19.15 12.49
CA ARG A 118 -0.73 -20.10 11.58
C ARG A 118 -0.75 -19.63 10.14
N MET A 119 -0.51 -18.34 9.89
CA MET A 119 -0.46 -17.80 8.52
C MET A 119 0.73 -18.32 7.71
N TYR A 120 1.79 -18.82 8.36
CA TYR A 120 3.03 -19.18 7.68
C TYR A 120 2.92 -20.48 6.90
N LEU A 121 3.34 -20.44 5.63
CA LEU A 121 3.26 -21.57 4.72
C LEU A 121 4.43 -22.56 4.88
N PRO A 122 4.21 -23.87 4.68
CA PRO A 122 5.31 -24.84 4.64
C PRO A 122 6.23 -24.60 3.43
N VAL A 123 7.51 -24.28 3.70
CA VAL A 123 8.52 -23.96 2.66
C VAL A 123 8.58 -25.01 1.54
N LYS A 124 8.60 -26.29 1.91
CA LYS A 124 8.72 -27.39 0.93
C LYS A 124 7.54 -27.45 -0.03
N ALA A 125 6.32 -27.21 0.46
CA ALA A 125 5.12 -27.21 -0.36
C ALA A 125 5.12 -26.00 -1.31
N PHE A 126 5.44 -24.82 -0.79
CA PHE A 126 5.55 -23.60 -1.60
C PHE A 126 6.59 -23.73 -2.72
N VAL A 127 7.81 -24.16 -2.39
CA VAL A 127 8.89 -24.36 -3.37
C VAL A 127 8.47 -25.38 -4.43
N ARG A 128 7.83 -26.49 -4.04
CA ARG A 128 7.33 -27.49 -5.00
C ARG A 128 6.34 -26.89 -5.98
N HIS A 129 5.32 -26.16 -5.49
CA HIS A 129 4.33 -25.55 -6.38
C HIS A 129 4.94 -24.48 -7.28
N LEU A 130 5.85 -23.66 -6.75
CA LEU A 130 6.59 -22.65 -7.49
C LEU A 130 7.49 -23.27 -8.57
N SER A 131 8.20 -24.36 -8.25
CA SER A 131 9.01 -25.12 -9.22
C SER A 131 8.19 -25.59 -10.41
N THR A 132 6.97 -26.13 -10.19
CA THR A 132 6.10 -26.54 -11.31
C THR A 132 5.74 -25.35 -12.22
N GLU A 133 5.60 -24.15 -11.67
CA GLU A 133 5.25 -22.96 -12.48
C GLU A 133 6.46 -22.36 -13.19
N LEU A 134 7.69 -22.51 -12.68
CA LEU A 134 8.86 -21.76 -13.17
C LEU A 134 9.91 -22.59 -13.91
N MET A 135 10.08 -23.87 -13.55
CA MET A 135 11.13 -24.70 -14.16
C MET A 135 10.82 -25.03 -15.63
N GLY A 136 11.86 -25.05 -16.46
CA GLY A 136 11.81 -25.36 -17.89
C GLY A 136 11.24 -24.24 -18.77
N LYS A 137 10.97 -23.05 -18.21
CA LYS A 137 10.39 -21.91 -18.95
C LYS A 137 11.43 -20.88 -19.42
N GLY A 138 12.69 -21.03 -19.02
CA GLY A 138 13.73 -20.03 -19.25
C GLY A 138 13.40 -18.71 -18.55
N ARG A 139 13.69 -17.59 -19.21
CA ARG A 139 13.38 -16.25 -18.67
C ARG A 139 11.90 -15.96 -18.75
N ILE A 140 11.35 -15.48 -17.64
CA ILE A 140 9.93 -15.15 -17.51
C ILE A 140 9.70 -13.65 -17.44
N SER A 141 8.51 -13.21 -17.87
CA SER A 141 8.06 -11.82 -17.71
C SER A 141 7.72 -11.52 -16.25
N TYR A 142 7.63 -10.22 -15.91
CA TYR A 142 7.18 -9.77 -14.59
C TYR A 142 5.76 -10.26 -14.29
N ALA A 143 4.87 -10.17 -15.27
CA ALA A 143 3.49 -10.65 -15.16
C ALA A 143 3.43 -12.14 -14.85
N TYR A 144 4.20 -12.96 -15.57
CA TYR A 144 4.24 -14.40 -15.34
C TYR A 144 4.80 -14.74 -13.96
N LEU A 145 5.87 -14.05 -13.53
CA LEU A 145 6.42 -14.21 -12.19
C LEU A 145 5.38 -13.92 -11.10
N LEU A 146 4.67 -12.80 -11.21
CA LEU A 146 3.63 -12.42 -10.25
C LEU A 146 2.56 -13.52 -10.15
N LYS A 147 2.04 -13.96 -11.30
CA LYS A 147 1.04 -15.04 -11.37
C LYS A 147 1.54 -16.34 -10.76
N ALA A 148 2.79 -16.73 -11.02
CA ALA A 148 3.40 -17.93 -10.48
C ALA A 148 3.51 -17.88 -8.94
N ILE A 149 3.85 -16.71 -8.38
CA ILE A 149 3.88 -16.51 -6.91
C ILE A 149 2.50 -16.71 -6.31
N PHE A 150 1.47 -16.06 -6.86
CA PHE A 150 0.08 -16.18 -6.37
C PHE A 150 -0.46 -17.61 -6.51
N ALA A 151 -0.25 -18.24 -7.67
CA ALA A 151 -0.63 -19.63 -7.90
C ALA A 151 0.05 -20.58 -6.90
N ALA A 152 1.36 -20.46 -6.71
CA ALA A 152 2.10 -21.28 -5.75
C ALA A 152 1.63 -21.07 -4.31
N TYR A 153 1.34 -19.82 -3.92
CA TYR A 153 0.83 -19.47 -2.61
C TYR A 153 -0.53 -20.12 -2.34
N TYR A 154 -1.51 -19.95 -3.25
CA TYR A 154 -2.86 -20.50 -3.08
C TYR A 154 -2.91 -22.03 -3.14
N ASN A 155 -2.09 -22.66 -4.00
CA ASN A 155 -1.94 -24.11 -4.00
C ASN A 155 -1.36 -24.62 -2.68
N THR A 156 -0.44 -23.87 -2.07
CA THR A 156 0.15 -24.23 -0.76
C THR A 156 -0.85 -24.11 0.38
N LEU A 157 -1.81 -23.19 0.28
CA LEU A 157 -2.97 -23.10 1.17
C LEU A 157 -3.98 -24.23 0.98
N GLY A 158 -3.82 -25.06 -0.05
CA GLY A 158 -4.79 -26.11 -0.40
C GLY A 158 -6.08 -25.57 -1.00
N LYS A 159 -6.07 -24.33 -1.52
CA LYS A 159 -7.21 -23.77 -2.25
C LYS A 159 -7.30 -24.44 -3.62
N LYS A 160 -8.54 -24.69 -4.05
CA LYS A 160 -8.84 -25.32 -5.35
C LYS A 160 -9.22 -24.26 -6.39
N TYR A 161 -8.69 -24.42 -7.58
CA TYR A 161 -9.11 -23.70 -8.77
C TYR A 161 -10.45 -24.24 -9.27
N ASP A 162 -11.35 -23.32 -9.62
CA ASP A 162 -12.64 -23.58 -10.21
C ASP A 162 -12.70 -22.85 -11.56
N ALA A 163 -12.72 -23.60 -12.65
CA ALA A 163 -12.73 -23.04 -14.00
C ALA A 163 -13.99 -22.22 -14.33
N SER A 164 -15.05 -22.33 -13.53
CA SER A 164 -16.26 -21.49 -13.68
C SER A 164 -16.09 -20.07 -13.12
N ARG A 165 -15.05 -19.84 -12.31
CA ARG A 165 -14.80 -18.56 -11.64
C ARG A 165 -13.84 -17.67 -12.41
N ASN A 166 -14.01 -16.38 -12.20
CA ASN A 166 -13.18 -15.33 -12.78
C ASN A 166 -12.26 -14.73 -11.71
N TYR A 167 -11.13 -15.39 -11.48
CA TYR A 167 -10.18 -14.97 -10.44
C TYR A 167 -9.48 -13.66 -10.77
N TRP A 168 -9.38 -12.80 -9.76
CA TRP A 168 -8.55 -11.59 -9.76
C TRP A 168 -7.36 -11.76 -8.81
N ILE A 169 -6.16 -11.44 -9.28
CA ILE A 169 -5.04 -11.17 -8.38
C ILE A 169 -5.30 -9.82 -7.71
N PHE A 170 -5.32 -9.78 -6.38
CA PHE A 170 -5.31 -8.55 -5.62
C PHE A 170 -3.89 -8.26 -5.16
N TYR A 171 -3.25 -7.22 -5.73
CA TYR A 171 -1.85 -6.90 -5.48
C TYR A 171 -1.68 -5.52 -4.85
N GLN A 172 -1.37 -5.50 -3.56
CA GLN A 172 -1.03 -4.28 -2.84
C GLN A 172 0.41 -3.84 -3.17
N ARG A 173 0.61 -2.58 -3.62
CA ARG A 173 1.95 -2.01 -3.93
C ARG A 173 2.62 -1.30 -2.76
N HIS A 174 1.83 -0.65 -1.90
CA HIS A 174 2.29 0.14 -0.75
C HIS A 174 3.42 1.13 -1.10
N LYS A 175 3.19 1.98 -2.10
CA LYS A 175 4.17 2.95 -2.60
C LYS A 175 3.66 4.39 -2.52
N GLU A 176 4.44 5.27 -1.92
CA GLU A 176 4.17 6.72 -1.92
C GLU A 176 4.29 7.30 -3.32
N ASN A 177 3.39 8.22 -3.66
CA ASN A 177 3.37 8.91 -4.96
C ASN A 177 3.48 7.94 -6.15
N TYR A 178 2.80 6.79 -6.05
CA TYR A 178 2.80 5.74 -7.06
C TYR A 178 2.26 6.23 -8.40
N ASP A 179 3.03 5.97 -9.45
CA ASP A 179 2.62 6.15 -10.84
C ASP A 179 2.21 4.78 -11.42
N MET A 180 0.97 4.69 -11.90
CA MET A 180 0.41 3.48 -12.51
C MET A 180 1.24 3.00 -13.71
N LYS A 181 1.94 3.91 -14.40
CA LYS A 181 2.84 3.59 -15.52
C LYS A 181 3.99 2.68 -15.12
N GLU A 182 4.39 2.67 -13.84
CA GLU A 182 5.49 1.82 -13.37
C GLU A 182 5.21 0.34 -13.54
N ILE A 183 3.99 -0.10 -13.26
CA ILE A 183 3.59 -1.50 -13.48
C ILE A 183 3.14 -1.69 -14.91
N ALA A 184 2.38 -0.76 -15.49
CA ALA A 184 1.94 -0.87 -16.88
C ALA A 184 3.14 -1.06 -17.85
N GLY A 185 4.26 -0.38 -17.61
CA GLY A 185 5.48 -0.54 -18.42
C GLY A 185 6.21 -1.88 -18.26
N LEU A 186 5.78 -2.74 -17.32
CA LEU A 186 6.28 -4.10 -17.12
C LEU A 186 5.33 -5.18 -17.64
N LEU A 187 4.14 -4.79 -18.12
CA LEU A 187 3.13 -5.69 -18.65
C LEU A 187 3.13 -5.63 -20.18
N SER A 188 2.96 -6.78 -20.81
CA SER A 188 2.79 -6.92 -22.25
C SER A 188 1.31 -7.13 -22.61
N PRO A 189 0.87 -6.76 -23.83
CA PRO A 189 -0.45 -7.12 -24.31
C PRO A 189 -0.71 -8.63 -24.17
N GLY A 190 -1.85 -9.01 -23.60
CA GLY A 190 -2.21 -10.41 -23.36
C GLY A 190 -1.69 -11.01 -22.06
N ASP A 191 -0.86 -10.30 -21.29
CA ASP A 191 -0.50 -10.72 -19.92
C ASP A 191 -1.75 -10.75 -19.04
N PHE A 192 -2.61 -9.74 -19.12
CA PHE A 192 -3.88 -9.69 -18.40
C PHE A 192 -5.00 -9.25 -19.33
N ASP A 193 -6.19 -9.80 -19.14
CA ASP A 193 -7.42 -9.39 -19.82
C ASP A 193 -7.98 -8.10 -19.21
N ALA A 194 -7.69 -7.85 -17.93
CA ALA A 194 -8.04 -6.63 -17.23
C ALA A 194 -7.01 -6.30 -16.13
N VAL A 195 -6.62 -5.03 -16.05
CA VAL A 195 -5.80 -4.46 -14.98
C VAL A 195 -6.52 -3.24 -14.42
N LYS A 196 -6.93 -3.34 -13.16
CA LYS A 196 -7.64 -2.27 -12.45
C LYS A 196 -6.78 -1.69 -11.33
N TYR A 197 -7.04 -0.46 -10.95
CA TYR A 197 -6.31 0.27 -9.92
C TYR A 197 -7.28 0.80 -8.87
N LEU A 198 -7.00 0.47 -7.62
CA LEU A 198 -7.74 0.94 -6.46
C LEU A 198 -6.83 1.80 -5.60
N PHE A 199 -7.27 3.02 -5.30
CA PHE A 199 -6.57 3.89 -4.38
C PHE A 199 -7.38 4.13 -3.13
N ILE A 200 -6.77 3.91 -1.97
CA ILE A 200 -7.36 4.32 -0.70
C ILE A 200 -6.82 5.70 -0.28
N VAL A 201 -7.74 6.60 -0.02
CA VAL A 201 -7.49 7.98 0.42
C VAL A 201 -8.06 8.23 1.81
N ARG A 202 -7.71 9.35 2.43
CA ARG A 202 -8.20 9.77 3.75
C ARG A 202 -8.33 11.29 3.78
N GLU A 203 -9.08 11.84 4.74
CA GLU A 203 -9.14 13.30 4.94
C GLU A 203 -7.71 13.87 5.05
N PRO A 204 -7.32 14.83 4.19
CA PRO A 204 -5.91 15.12 3.94
C PRO A 204 -5.19 15.77 5.13
N VAL A 205 -5.86 16.56 5.95
CA VAL A 205 -5.25 17.16 7.16
C VAL A 205 -5.04 16.11 8.24
N GLN A 206 -6.04 15.27 8.51
CA GLN A 206 -5.96 14.16 9.43
C GLN A 206 -4.89 13.15 8.99
N HIS A 207 -4.82 12.89 7.68
CA HIS A 207 -3.80 12.06 7.08
C HIS A 207 -2.41 12.64 7.30
N PHE A 208 -2.23 13.94 7.02
CA PHE A 208 -0.99 14.68 7.26
C PHE A 208 -0.51 14.51 8.71
N PHE A 209 -1.39 14.82 9.65
CA PHE A 209 -1.12 14.66 11.07
C PHE A 209 -0.75 13.21 11.42
N SER A 210 -1.47 12.23 10.87
CA SER A 210 -1.26 10.81 11.17
C SER A 210 0.14 10.33 10.80
N TRP A 211 0.67 10.67 9.62
CA TRP A 211 2.00 10.24 9.23
C TRP A 211 3.10 11.07 9.90
N MET A 212 2.86 12.36 10.16
CA MET A 212 3.78 13.20 10.94
C MET A 212 3.94 12.67 12.37
N ASN A 213 2.84 12.40 13.05
CA ASN A 213 2.86 11.86 14.40
C ASN A 213 3.58 10.50 14.44
N ARG A 214 3.36 9.64 13.44
CA ARG A 214 3.97 8.30 13.38
C ARG A 214 5.47 8.33 13.05
N PHE A 215 5.86 9.06 12.01
CA PHE A 215 7.21 8.97 11.42
C PHE A 215 8.16 10.06 11.90
N VAL A 216 7.65 11.14 12.50
CA VAL A 216 8.45 12.29 12.92
C VAL A 216 8.42 12.46 14.43
N LEU A 217 7.24 12.57 15.04
CA LEU A 217 7.12 12.81 16.49
C LEU A 217 7.46 11.55 17.29
N ARG A 218 6.71 10.47 17.07
CA ARG A 218 6.78 9.24 17.89
C ARG A 218 7.63 8.12 17.30
N ALA A 219 8.28 8.36 16.17
CA ALA A 219 9.16 7.40 15.53
C ALA A 219 10.36 7.03 16.41
N SER A 220 10.77 5.75 16.37
CA SER A 220 12.07 5.33 16.91
C SER A 220 13.22 6.02 16.18
N HIS A 221 14.42 6.01 16.77
CA HIS A 221 15.62 6.58 16.15
C HIS A 221 15.83 6.05 14.71
N ASP A 222 15.81 4.72 14.54
CA ASP A 222 15.99 4.08 13.23
C ASP A 222 14.91 4.48 12.22
N THR A 223 13.66 4.60 12.68
CA THR A 223 12.55 5.06 11.84
C THR A 223 12.78 6.49 11.37
N LYS A 224 13.24 7.39 12.26
CA LYS A 224 13.57 8.78 11.88
C LYS A 224 14.73 8.82 10.89
N LEU A 225 15.73 7.95 11.01
CA LEU A 225 16.82 7.87 10.02
C LEU A 225 16.34 7.40 8.65
N LEU A 226 15.43 6.41 8.62
CA LEU A 226 14.92 5.84 7.37
C LEU A 226 13.98 6.81 6.63
N PHE A 227 13.09 7.48 7.36
CA PHE A 227 12.05 8.34 6.78
C PHE A 227 12.37 9.84 6.88
N GLY A 228 13.47 10.22 7.53
CA GLY A 228 13.83 11.61 7.80
C GLY A 228 14.30 12.43 6.61
N ARG A 229 14.40 11.85 5.42
CA ARG A 229 14.90 12.58 4.24
C ARG A 229 13.83 13.51 3.68
N ALA A 230 14.25 14.70 3.23
CA ALA A 230 13.36 15.71 2.67
C ALA A 230 12.41 15.16 1.59
N ASN A 231 12.93 14.36 0.66
CA ASN A 231 12.11 13.75 -0.40
C ASN A 231 10.99 12.85 0.13
N SER A 232 11.20 12.15 1.25
CA SER A 232 10.17 11.32 1.88
C SER A 232 9.01 12.15 2.41
N TYR A 233 9.27 13.37 2.92
CA TYR A 233 8.21 14.28 3.36
C TYR A 233 7.50 14.93 2.18
N LEU A 234 8.26 15.42 1.19
CA LEU A 234 7.69 16.05 -0.01
C LEU A 234 6.80 15.07 -0.79
N ASN A 235 7.19 13.79 -0.91
CA ASN A 235 6.36 12.78 -1.58
C ASN A 235 5.04 12.53 -0.84
N ARG A 236 5.04 12.52 0.48
CA ARG A 236 3.80 12.40 1.28
C ARG A 236 2.88 13.60 1.12
N LEU A 237 3.45 14.81 1.03
CA LEU A 237 2.68 16.02 0.75
C LEU A 237 2.11 16.04 -0.67
N ARG A 238 2.85 15.56 -1.67
CA ARG A 238 2.31 15.37 -3.04
C ARG A 238 1.14 14.40 -3.08
N CYS A 239 1.17 13.34 -2.25
CA CYS A 239 0.00 12.49 -2.03
C CYS A 239 -1.16 13.31 -1.44
N GLY A 240 -0.89 14.13 -0.41
CA GLY A 240 -1.77 15.17 0.18
C GLY A 240 -2.54 16.00 -0.83
N MET A 241 -1.82 16.48 -1.83
CA MET A 241 -2.32 17.32 -2.92
C MET A 241 -3.06 16.54 -4.01
N GLY A 242 -3.14 15.20 -3.91
CA GLY A 242 -3.84 14.34 -4.85
C GLY A 242 -3.18 14.20 -6.21
N LEU A 243 -1.91 14.58 -6.38
CA LEU A 243 -1.26 14.67 -7.70
C LEU A 243 -1.27 13.35 -8.47
N MET A 244 -1.04 12.24 -7.76
CA MET A 244 -1.06 10.88 -8.32
C MET A 244 -2.44 10.40 -8.79
N LEU A 245 -3.51 11.10 -8.39
CA LEU A 245 -4.90 10.75 -8.72
C LEU A 245 -5.53 11.68 -9.76
N GLN A 246 -4.77 12.67 -10.24
CA GLN A 246 -5.17 13.45 -11.40
C GLN A 246 -5.18 12.53 -12.62
N ASN A 247 -6.23 12.61 -13.42
CA ASN A 247 -6.40 11.83 -14.64
C ASN A 247 -5.48 12.34 -15.76
N LYS A 248 -4.17 12.22 -15.55
CA LYS A 248 -3.10 12.62 -16.47
C LYS A 248 -2.33 11.43 -17.02
N THR A 249 -2.55 10.23 -16.47
CA THR A 249 -1.73 9.06 -16.79
C THR A 249 -2.15 8.36 -18.09
N GLY A 250 -3.35 8.66 -18.60
CA GLY A 250 -3.93 8.02 -19.79
C GLY A 250 -4.59 6.67 -19.50
N VAL A 251 -4.65 6.24 -18.23
CA VAL A 251 -5.41 5.07 -17.80
C VAL A 251 -6.91 5.41 -17.81
N SER A 252 -7.74 4.49 -18.30
CA SER A 252 -9.19 4.66 -18.39
C SER A 252 -9.82 4.99 -17.04
N ASN A 253 -10.78 5.92 -17.04
CA ASN A 253 -11.58 6.22 -15.85
C ASN A 253 -12.37 5.01 -15.35
N ASP A 254 -12.66 4.00 -16.18
CA ASP A 254 -13.36 2.78 -15.73
C ASP A 254 -12.47 1.80 -14.96
N ASP A 255 -11.16 1.87 -15.20
CA ASP A 255 -10.17 0.97 -14.60
C ASP A 255 -9.57 1.52 -13.31
N VAL A 256 -9.85 2.77 -12.95
CA VAL A 256 -9.36 3.39 -11.72
C VAL A 256 -10.51 3.77 -10.80
N ARG A 257 -10.41 3.38 -9.53
CA ARG A 257 -11.35 3.80 -8.50
C ARG A 257 -10.61 4.27 -7.26
N VAL A 258 -11.21 5.25 -6.59
CA VAL A 258 -10.71 5.80 -5.33
C VAL A 258 -11.71 5.51 -4.22
N VAL A 259 -11.27 4.99 -3.08
CA VAL A 259 -12.11 4.74 -1.90
C VAL A 259 -11.64 5.61 -0.73
N ARG A 260 -12.57 6.17 0.04
CA ARG A 260 -12.23 6.90 1.26
C ARG A 260 -12.11 5.92 2.41
N PHE A 261 -11.03 6.01 3.17
CA PHE A 261 -10.81 5.20 4.36
C PHE A 261 -11.95 5.36 5.37
N GLU A 262 -12.52 6.56 5.47
CA GLU A 262 -13.72 6.87 6.25
C GLU A 262 -14.93 6.03 5.80
N ASP A 263 -15.17 5.90 4.50
CA ASP A 263 -16.27 5.07 3.98
C ASP A 263 -16.02 3.58 4.22
N VAL A 264 -14.77 3.11 4.07
CA VAL A 264 -14.40 1.70 4.35
C VAL A 264 -14.69 1.34 5.81
N LYS A 265 -14.61 2.32 6.72
CA LYS A 265 -14.87 2.14 8.15
C LYS A 265 -16.34 2.32 8.52
N GLN A 266 -16.99 3.35 7.99
CA GLN A 266 -18.32 3.79 8.45
C GLN A 266 -19.47 3.24 7.59
N LYS A 267 -19.20 2.99 6.31
CA LYS A 267 -20.16 2.49 5.30
C LYS A 267 -19.65 1.20 4.66
N HIS A 268 -19.03 0.38 5.51
CA HIS A 268 -18.22 -0.77 5.12
C HIS A 268 -18.94 -1.69 4.12
N ARG A 269 -20.13 -2.18 4.48
CA ARG A 269 -20.89 -3.13 3.66
C ARG A 269 -21.21 -2.59 2.27
N GLY A 270 -21.86 -1.42 2.20
CA GLY A 270 -22.22 -0.80 0.93
C GLY A 270 -21.00 -0.47 0.06
N LEU A 271 -19.84 -0.19 0.66
CA LEU A 271 -18.59 -0.02 -0.09
C LEU A 271 -18.06 -1.33 -0.65
N MET A 272 -18.06 -2.41 0.13
CA MET A 272 -17.58 -3.72 -0.33
C MET A 272 -18.50 -4.31 -1.40
N GLU A 273 -19.81 -4.10 -1.31
CA GLU A 273 -20.77 -4.43 -2.37
C GLU A 273 -20.46 -3.66 -3.68
N ALA A 274 -20.22 -2.34 -3.57
CA ALA A 274 -19.80 -1.52 -4.72
C ALA A 274 -18.47 -2.00 -5.34
N PHE A 275 -17.52 -2.42 -4.50
CA PHE A 275 -16.23 -2.95 -4.93
C PHE A 275 -16.38 -4.27 -5.69
N CYS A 276 -17.16 -5.23 -5.17
CA CYS A 276 -17.45 -6.49 -5.87
C CYS A 276 -18.15 -6.24 -7.21
N ARG A 277 -19.15 -5.35 -7.24
CA ARG A 277 -19.85 -4.96 -8.48
C ARG A 277 -18.90 -4.35 -9.51
N TRP A 278 -17.98 -3.47 -9.08
CA TRP A 278 -16.99 -2.88 -9.97
C TRP A 278 -16.06 -3.94 -10.59
N LEU A 279 -15.74 -5.01 -9.85
CA LEU A 279 -14.95 -6.13 -10.37
C LEU A 279 -15.78 -7.15 -11.17
N GLY A 280 -17.10 -7.12 -11.06
CA GLY A 280 -18.01 -8.10 -11.65
C GLY A 280 -17.95 -9.46 -10.95
N ILE A 281 -17.74 -9.46 -9.63
CA ILE A 281 -17.75 -10.65 -8.77
C ILE A 281 -18.91 -10.55 -7.77
N GLU A 282 -19.32 -11.69 -7.21
CA GLU A 282 -20.37 -11.71 -6.19
C GLU A 282 -19.85 -11.14 -4.88
N TYR A 283 -20.75 -10.64 -4.03
CA TYR A 283 -20.40 -10.25 -2.68
C TYR A 283 -20.34 -11.48 -1.78
N ASP A 284 -19.31 -11.57 -0.94
CA ASP A 284 -19.17 -12.60 0.09
C ASP A 284 -19.04 -11.94 1.46
N SER A 285 -19.74 -12.48 2.47
CA SER A 285 -19.73 -11.95 3.84
C SER A 285 -18.35 -12.01 4.51
N ILE A 286 -17.41 -12.79 3.99
CA ILE A 286 -16.02 -12.78 4.47
C ILE A 286 -15.40 -11.38 4.43
N LEU A 287 -15.89 -10.51 3.54
CA LEU A 287 -15.43 -9.13 3.40
C LEU A 287 -15.78 -8.24 4.60
N GLU A 288 -16.67 -8.68 5.51
CA GLU A 288 -17.04 -7.97 6.74
C GLU A 288 -15.97 -8.07 7.84
N GLU A 289 -14.97 -8.94 7.64
CA GLU A 289 -13.95 -9.27 8.62
C GLU A 289 -12.54 -9.12 8.03
N THR A 290 -11.57 -8.74 8.87
CA THR A 290 -10.17 -8.67 8.44
C THR A 290 -9.49 -10.01 8.65
N THR A 291 -9.02 -10.62 7.56
CA THR A 291 -8.41 -11.94 7.59
C THR A 291 -7.02 -11.97 6.95
N VAL A 292 -6.28 -13.05 7.23
CA VAL A 292 -5.11 -13.48 6.46
C VAL A 292 -5.18 -14.98 6.25
N ASN A 293 -5.15 -15.42 4.99
CA ASN A 293 -5.41 -16.82 4.61
C ASN A 293 -6.76 -17.35 5.16
N GLY A 294 -7.76 -16.48 5.31
CA GLY A 294 -9.05 -16.78 5.94
C GLY A 294 -9.01 -16.94 7.47
N ILE A 295 -7.89 -16.55 8.11
CA ILE A 295 -7.74 -16.52 9.57
C ILE A 295 -8.05 -15.10 10.04
N GLN A 296 -8.97 -14.94 10.99
CA GLN A 296 -9.26 -13.64 11.58
C GLN A 296 -8.03 -13.01 12.23
N ILE A 297 -7.77 -11.74 11.91
CA ILE A 297 -6.67 -10.95 12.48
C ILE A 297 -7.18 -9.72 13.23
N TYR A 298 -6.35 -9.25 14.15
CA TYR A 298 -6.57 -8.04 14.92
C TYR A 298 -5.38 -7.09 14.75
N PHE A 299 -5.57 -5.82 15.11
CA PHE A 299 -4.53 -4.79 15.04
C PHE A 299 -4.11 -4.35 16.44
N PRO A 300 -2.81 -4.22 16.72
CA PRO A 300 -2.33 -3.77 18.02
C PRO A 300 -2.69 -2.31 18.28
N VAL A 301 -3.04 -2.00 19.53
CA VAL A 301 -3.32 -0.63 19.96
C VAL A 301 -2.01 0.06 20.35
N ALA A 302 -1.70 1.18 19.70
CA ALA A 302 -0.48 1.94 19.96
C ALA A 302 -0.37 2.34 21.45
N GLY A 303 0.76 2.01 22.07
CA GLY A 303 1.06 2.35 23.46
C GLY A 303 0.38 1.48 24.51
N LYS A 304 -0.34 0.41 24.12
CA LYS A 304 -0.99 -0.53 25.05
C LYS A 304 -0.59 -1.97 24.72
N ALA A 305 0.40 -2.51 25.44
CA ALA A 305 0.86 -3.88 25.23
C ALA A 305 -0.28 -4.89 25.43
N GLY A 306 -0.41 -5.84 24.50
CA GLY A 306 -1.46 -6.88 24.52
C GLY A 306 -2.88 -6.41 24.19
N ALA A 307 -3.12 -5.10 24.03
CA ALA A 307 -4.42 -4.58 23.63
C ALA A 307 -4.55 -4.62 22.11
N VAL A 308 -5.67 -5.14 21.62
CA VAL A 308 -5.99 -5.24 20.19
C VAL A 308 -7.35 -4.64 19.87
N ILE A 309 -7.52 -4.25 18.61
CA ILE A 309 -8.78 -3.80 18.02
C ILE A 309 -9.06 -4.62 16.76
N THR A 310 -10.34 -4.76 16.43
CA THR A 310 -10.74 -5.33 15.14
C THR A 310 -10.47 -4.33 14.01
N GLY A 311 -10.46 -4.84 12.78
CA GLY A 311 -10.45 -3.99 11.60
C GLY A 311 -11.58 -2.95 11.57
N ASN A 312 -12.73 -3.22 12.19
CA ASN A 312 -13.88 -2.32 12.15
C ASN A 312 -13.86 -1.20 13.22
N ASP A 313 -12.80 -1.11 14.02
CA ASP A 313 -12.62 -0.02 14.97
C ASP A 313 -12.57 1.36 14.28
N GLN A 314 -13.31 2.31 14.87
CA GLN A 314 -13.55 3.66 14.34
C GLN A 314 -12.55 4.69 14.90
N SER A 315 -11.69 4.33 15.84
CA SER A 315 -10.78 5.29 16.49
C SER A 315 -9.88 5.98 15.46
N ALA A 316 -9.55 5.32 14.35
CA ALA A 316 -8.75 5.88 13.28
C ALA A 316 -9.47 6.98 12.50
N VAL A 317 -10.81 6.98 12.40
CA VAL A 317 -11.55 7.99 11.62
C VAL A 317 -12.13 9.10 12.48
N ASN A 318 -12.20 8.90 13.80
CA ASN A 318 -12.62 9.92 14.74
C ASN A 318 -11.73 11.16 14.70
N LYS A 319 -12.36 12.34 14.81
CA LYS A 319 -11.70 13.65 14.85
C LYS A 319 -10.53 13.63 15.85
N LYS A 320 -9.38 14.15 15.41
CA LYS A 320 -8.17 14.26 16.22
C LYS A 320 -7.94 15.68 16.69
N ASP A 321 -7.23 15.80 17.81
CA ASP A 321 -6.60 17.05 18.21
C ASP A 321 -5.24 17.15 17.51
N TYR A 322 -5.05 18.23 16.76
CA TYR A 322 -3.83 18.50 16.00
C TYR A 322 -2.88 19.46 16.71
N SER A 323 -3.28 20.02 17.87
CA SER A 323 -2.64 21.16 18.52
C SER A 323 -1.15 20.97 18.86
N GLU A 324 -0.74 19.72 19.12
CA GLU A 324 0.67 19.34 19.35
C GLU A 324 1.57 19.68 18.15
N LEU A 325 1.04 19.61 16.93
CA LEU A 325 1.82 19.75 15.69
C LEU A 325 1.41 20.96 14.84
N LEU A 326 0.13 21.30 14.86
CA LEU A 326 -0.47 22.31 13.98
C LEU A 326 -1.11 23.42 14.80
N SER A 327 -0.83 24.67 14.42
CA SER A 327 -1.68 25.80 14.79
C SER A 327 -2.97 25.84 13.98
N GLU A 328 -3.96 26.61 14.42
CA GLU A 328 -5.18 26.85 13.63
C GLU A 328 -4.85 27.45 12.25
N PHE A 329 -3.85 28.34 12.19
CA PHE A 329 -3.38 28.92 10.93
C PHE A 329 -2.71 27.89 10.03
N ASP A 330 -1.97 26.92 10.57
CA ASP A 330 -1.41 25.81 9.80
C ASP A 330 -2.53 24.95 9.18
N ILE A 331 -3.58 24.67 9.94
CA ILE A 331 -4.73 23.90 9.47
C ILE A 331 -5.41 24.62 8.30
N VAL A 332 -5.65 25.94 8.42
CA VAL A 332 -6.23 26.74 7.33
C VAL A 332 -5.37 26.66 6.07
N ARG A 333 -4.05 26.88 6.19
CA ARG A 333 -3.12 26.82 5.06
C ARG A 333 -3.08 25.43 4.41
N LEU A 334 -3.08 24.36 5.20
CA LEU A 334 -3.14 23.00 4.67
C LEU A 334 -4.48 22.70 3.98
N LYS A 335 -5.61 23.15 4.53
CA LYS A 335 -6.92 23.03 3.87
C LYS A 335 -6.95 23.74 2.52
N ILE A 336 -6.37 24.94 2.43
CA ILE A 336 -6.22 25.69 1.19
C ILE A 336 -5.40 24.88 0.17
N VAL A 337 -4.23 24.37 0.57
CA VAL A 337 -3.37 23.56 -0.31
C VAL A 337 -4.06 22.27 -0.76
N PHE A 338 -4.80 21.59 0.12
CA PHE A 338 -5.47 20.32 -0.19
C PHE A 338 -6.89 20.48 -0.72
N GLN A 339 -7.35 21.70 -1.00
CA GLN A 339 -8.75 21.98 -1.32
C GLN A 339 -9.24 21.20 -2.54
N GLN A 340 -8.42 21.08 -3.58
CA GLN A 340 -8.82 20.50 -4.87
C GLN A 340 -9.02 19.00 -4.74
N PHE A 341 -8.08 18.35 -4.06
CA PHE A 341 -8.20 16.96 -3.63
C PHE A 341 -9.44 16.76 -2.74
N SER A 342 -9.67 17.67 -1.79
CA SER A 342 -10.81 17.59 -0.87
C SER A 342 -12.13 17.65 -1.62
N HIS A 343 -12.28 18.57 -2.56
CA HIS A 343 -13.46 18.67 -3.42
C HIS A 343 -13.65 17.43 -4.29
N ALA A 344 -12.59 16.95 -4.96
CA ALA A 344 -12.64 15.76 -5.81
C ALA A 344 -13.19 14.52 -5.09
N TYR A 345 -12.85 14.36 -3.81
CA TYR A 345 -13.26 13.22 -2.99
C TYR A 345 -14.28 13.59 -1.91
N ARG A 346 -15.02 14.68 -2.08
CA ARG A 346 -16.16 15.05 -1.23
C ARG A 346 -15.82 15.12 0.25
N TYR A 347 -14.61 15.55 0.59
CA TYR A 347 -14.25 15.94 1.95
C TYR A 347 -14.73 17.36 2.23
N ALA A 348 -15.06 17.64 3.48
CA ALA A 348 -15.47 18.99 3.89
C ALA A 348 -14.30 19.97 3.71
N CYS A 349 -14.55 21.06 2.99
CA CYS A 349 -13.60 22.14 2.78
C CYS A 349 -14.32 23.46 3.06
N ASP A 350 -13.95 24.11 4.16
CA ASP A 350 -14.55 25.34 4.71
C ASP A 350 -13.66 26.56 4.51
N VAL A 351 -12.78 26.52 3.51
CA VAL A 351 -11.89 27.61 3.13
C VAL A 351 -12.23 28.12 1.72
N PRO A 352 -12.02 29.41 1.42
CA PRO A 352 -12.25 29.92 0.09
C PRO A 352 -11.31 29.28 -0.92
N ASP A 353 -11.79 29.14 -2.16
CA ASP A 353 -10.99 28.63 -3.26
C ASP A 353 -9.75 29.50 -3.49
N PHE A 354 -8.56 28.91 -3.36
CA PHE A 354 -7.30 29.64 -3.54
C PHE A 354 -7.14 30.30 -4.92
N ARG A 355 -7.85 29.80 -5.94
CA ARG A 355 -7.82 30.37 -7.30
C ARG A 355 -8.42 31.78 -7.33
N LEU A 356 -9.25 32.14 -6.33
CA LEU A 356 -9.84 33.47 -6.18
C LEU A 356 -8.88 34.48 -5.55
N PHE A 357 -7.80 34.01 -4.92
CA PHE A 357 -6.81 34.90 -4.32
C PHE A 357 -5.84 35.43 -5.36
N ALA A 358 -5.48 36.72 -5.26
CA ALA A 358 -4.40 37.28 -6.05
C ALA A 358 -3.07 36.58 -5.72
N ARG A 359 -2.18 36.47 -6.71
CA ARG A 359 -0.86 35.81 -6.54
C ARG A 359 -0.08 36.33 -5.33
N PRO A 360 0.04 37.64 -5.06
CA PRO A 360 0.78 38.12 -3.88
C PRO A 360 0.24 37.58 -2.56
N PHE A 361 -1.08 37.42 -2.43
CA PHE A 361 -1.68 36.86 -1.23
C PHE A 361 -1.35 35.36 -1.07
N ARG A 362 -1.33 34.61 -2.18
CA ARG A 362 -0.96 33.19 -2.14
C ARG A 362 0.51 32.99 -1.75
N GLU A 363 1.39 33.87 -2.20
CA GLU A 363 2.80 33.89 -1.80
C GLU A 363 2.92 34.20 -0.30
N GLU A 364 2.20 35.22 0.20
CA GLU A 364 2.21 35.63 1.61
C GLU A 364 1.78 34.51 2.59
N LEU A 365 0.86 33.62 2.17
CA LEU A 365 0.46 32.45 2.99
C LEU A 365 1.65 31.60 3.45
N PHE A 366 2.74 31.60 2.68
CA PHE A 366 3.93 30.79 2.91
C PHE A 366 5.18 31.61 3.25
N ASP A 367 5.03 32.89 3.57
CA ASP A 367 6.10 33.69 4.19
C ASP A 367 6.31 33.31 5.66
N TYR A 368 5.24 32.87 6.32
CA TYR A 368 5.26 32.45 7.72
C TYR A 368 5.60 30.96 7.84
N PRO A 369 6.49 30.56 8.76
CA PRO A 369 6.76 29.15 8.99
C PRO A 369 5.51 28.42 9.54
N PHE A 370 5.37 27.14 9.19
CA PHE A 370 4.44 26.26 9.89
C PHE A 370 5.02 25.84 11.25
N ARG A 371 4.16 25.57 12.24
CA ARG A 371 4.60 25.11 13.58
C ARG A 371 5.44 23.83 13.49
N PHE A 372 5.09 22.92 12.59
CA PHE A 372 5.74 21.62 12.46
C PHE A 372 7.13 21.66 11.78
N GLU A 373 7.53 22.77 11.18
CA GLU A 373 8.76 22.83 10.39
C GLU A 373 10.00 22.56 11.23
N GLN A 374 10.04 23.08 12.46
CA GLN A 374 11.16 22.85 13.35
C GLN A 374 11.37 21.36 13.60
N THR A 375 10.29 20.64 13.91
CA THR A 375 10.34 19.19 14.13
C THR A 375 10.81 18.43 12.89
N LEU A 376 10.38 18.86 11.69
CA LEU A 376 10.84 18.27 10.44
C LEU A 376 12.33 18.54 10.20
N ASP A 377 12.77 19.79 10.35
CA ASP A 377 14.16 20.19 10.15
C ASP A 377 15.09 19.42 11.11
N GLU A 378 14.69 19.22 12.37
CA GLU A 378 15.43 18.42 13.34
C GLU A 378 15.54 16.95 12.90
N ALA A 379 14.43 16.31 12.51
CA ALA A 379 14.44 14.94 12.02
C ALA A 379 15.25 14.79 10.72
N CYS A 380 15.20 15.80 9.86
CA CYS A 380 15.93 15.92 8.60
C CYS A 380 17.43 16.01 8.86
N ALA A 381 17.87 16.93 9.73
CA ALA A 381 19.27 17.06 10.14
C ALA A 381 19.84 15.77 10.74
N MET A 382 19.07 15.07 11.60
CA MET A 382 19.48 13.77 12.15
C MET A 382 19.76 12.73 11.06
N ALA A 383 18.87 12.61 10.07
CA ALA A 383 19.02 11.64 8.99
C ALA A 383 20.24 11.93 8.09
N TYR A 384 20.56 13.20 7.84
CA TYR A 384 21.73 13.60 7.04
C TYR A 384 23.06 13.46 7.80
N ALA A 385 23.05 13.64 9.13
CA ALA A 385 24.25 13.49 9.96
C ALA A 385 24.83 12.07 9.94
N VAL A 386 23.98 11.04 9.95
CA VAL A 386 24.42 9.63 9.91
C VAL A 386 24.96 9.21 8.54
N GLY A 387 24.55 9.88 7.46
CA GLY A 387 24.98 9.58 6.08
C GLY A 387 26.38 10.10 5.70
N GLY A 388 27.13 10.70 6.63
CA GLY A 388 28.42 11.35 6.33
C GLY A 388 28.30 12.63 5.48
N ALA A 389 27.06 13.13 5.30
CA ALA A 389 26.75 14.32 4.51
C ALA A 389 26.48 15.56 5.39
N ALA A 390 26.71 15.47 6.71
CA ALA A 390 26.62 16.65 7.57
C ALA A 390 27.73 17.65 7.23
N ARG A 391 27.40 18.59 6.36
CA ARG A 391 28.29 19.66 5.88
C ARG A 391 27.79 21.06 6.26
N GLY A 392 26.68 21.17 6.99
CA GLY A 392 26.01 22.46 7.25
C GLY A 392 25.14 22.95 6.10
N ASP A 393 25.00 22.15 5.04
CA ASP A 393 24.18 22.39 3.84
C ASP A 393 22.90 21.54 3.83
N GLU A 394 22.47 20.99 4.98
CA GLU A 394 21.27 20.16 5.04
C GLU A 394 20.04 20.94 4.56
N PRO A 395 19.18 20.35 3.70
CA PRO A 395 18.01 21.04 3.21
C PRO A 395 17.11 21.42 4.37
N ARG A 396 16.76 22.71 4.46
CA ARG A 396 15.70 23.19 5.35
C ARG A 396 14.37 22.66 4.83
N CYS A 397 14.01 21.48 5.32
CA CYS A 397 12.82 20.72 4.99
C CYS A 397 11.56 21.63 5.03
N GLY A 398 11.44 22.52 6.02
CA GLY A 398 10.36 23.52 6.09
C GLY A 398 10.30 24.48 4.90
N ARG A 399 11.44 25.04 4.46
CA ARG A 399 11.51 25.94 3.29
C ARG A 399 11.09 25.22 2.00
N LEU A 400 11.53 23.98 1.81
CA LEU A 400 11.16 23.18 0.64
C LEU A 400 9.67 22.88 0.57
N ILE A 401 9.02 22.69 1.73
CA ILE A 401 7.58 22.46 1.82
C ILE A 401 6.81 23.71 1.40
N ARG A 402 7.21 24.88 1.90
CA ARG A 402 6.59 26.15 1.52
C ARG A 402 6.75 26.43 0.03
N GLN A 403 7.94 26.18 -0.51
CA GLN A 403 8.19 26.26 -1.95
C GLN A 403 7.28 25.32 -2.75
N LEU A 404 7.18 24.05 -2.34
CA LEU A 404 6.29 23.07 -2.99
C LEU A 404 4.83 23.54 -3.03
N PHE A 405 4.34 24.10 -1.92
CA PHE A 405 2.96 24.59 -1.85
C PHE A 405 2.74 25.82 -2.73
N SER A 406 3.67 26.78 -2.73
CA SER A 406 3.61 27.95 -3.60
C SER A 406 3.62 27.55 -5.08
N GLU A 407 4.56 26.67 -5.48
CA GLU A 407 4.68 26.17 -6.85
C GLU A 407 3.43 25.40 -7.29
N TYR A 408 2.86 24.59 -6.40
CA TYR A 408 1.62 23.87 -6.66
C TYR A 408 0.45 24.82 -6.92
N MET A 409 0.27 25.85 -6.08
CA MET A 409 -0.85 26.78 -6.20
C MET A 409 -0.71 27.70 -7.42
N ASP A 410 0.49 28.16 -7.75
CA ASP A 410 0.73 29.03 -8.90
C ASP A 410 0.69 28.29 -10.24
N GLY A 411 1.14 27.04 -10.25
CA GLY A 411 1.11 26.17 -11.42
C GLY A 411 -0.15 25.30 -11.53
N TYR A 412 -1.17 25.54 -10.69
CA TYR A 412 -2.36 24.69 -10.70
C TYR A 412 -3.17 24.90 -11.98
N GLU A 413 -3.41 23.81 -12.69
CA GLU A 413 -4.33 23.74 -13.82
C GLU A 413 -5.54 22.92 -13.42
N ASP A 414 -6.71 23.26 -13.96
CA ASP A 414 -7.92 22.48 -13.74
C ASP A 414 -7.76 21.08 -14.32
N VAL A 415 -7.95 20.08 -13.46
CA VAL A 415 -7.68 18.68 -13.75
C VAL A 415 -8.85 17.83 -13.29
N GLU A 416 -9.20 16.85 -14.10
CA GLU A 416 -10.09 15.79 -13.67
C GLU A 416 -9.35 14.85 -12.72
N TYR A 417 -10.02 14.39 -11.67
CA TYR A 417 -9.52 13.37 -10.76
C TYR A 417 -10.21 12.04 -11.05
N TYR A 418 -9.51 10.93 -10.79
CA TYR A 418 -10.11 9.60 -10.94
C TYR A 418 -11.35 9.44 -10.05
N PRO A 419 -12.38 8.73 -10.54
CA PRO A 419 -13.68 8.69 -9.89
C PRO A 419 -13.65 7.97 -8.54
N LEU A 420 -14.43 8.51 -7.61
CA LEU A 420 -14.70 7.90 -6.32
C LEU A 420 -15.59 6.65 -6.50
N LEU A 421 -15.23 5.54 -5.87
CA LEU A 421 -16.13 4.43 -5.61
C LEU A 421 -16.96 4.77 -4.38
N ALA A 422 -18.21 5.17 -4.61
CA ALA A 422 -19.14 5.48 -3.53
C ALA A 422 -19.76 4.19 -2.96
N PRO A 423 -20.02 4.12 -1.65
CA PRO A 423 -20.84 3.06 -1.08
C PRO A 423 -22.24 3.05 -1.71
N GLU A 424 -22.81 1.86 -1.86
CA GLU A 424 -24.23 1.73 -2.19
C GLU A 424 -25.07 2.24 -1.01
N ASP A 425 -26.15 2.98 -1.32
CA ASP A 425 -27.12 3.38 -0.32
C ASP A 425 -27.88 2.13 0.14
N ILE A 426 -27.64 1.70 1.39
CA ILE A 426 -28.39 0.65 2.08
C ILE A 426 -29.47 1.29 2.94
#